data_AF-A0AAV8YVU5-F1
#
_entry.id   AF-A0AAV8YVU5-F1
#
_cell.length_a   1.000
_cell.length_b   1.000
_cell.length_c   1.000
_cell.angle_alpha   90.00
_cell.angle_beta   90.00
_cell.angle_gamma   90.00
#
_symmetry.space_group_name_H-M   'P 1'
#
loop_
_entity.id
_entity.type
_entity.pdbx_description
1 polymer ?
#
loop_
_entity_poly.entity_id
_entity_poly.type
_entity_poly.pdbx_seq_one_letter_code
_entity_poly.pdbx_strand_id
1 'polypeptide(L)' 'MTNYLGKGHTVYLDNFYISVPLAEALFREKTGCVGTLRQNRRGNSKEVVKKKLKEGEVVWKKKGPVLVTNWR' A
#
# COMPACT_ATOMS: atom_id res chain seq x y z
N MET A 1 -2.43 5.52 19.67
CA MET A 1 -2.00 6.09 18.37
C MET A 1 -2.41 7.54 18.15
N THR A 2 -3.44 8.04 18.84
CA THR A 2 -3.95 9.42 18.68
C THR A 2 -2.89 10.51 18.79
N ASN A 3 -1.84 10.32 19.60
CA ASN A 3 -0.75 11.29 19.73
C ASN A 3 0.24 11.36 18.55
N TYR A 4 0.12 10.49 17.54
CA TYR A 4 1.06 10.42 16.40
C TYR A 4 0.40 10.66 15.03
N LEU A 5 -0.93 10.74 14.97
CA LEU A 5 -1.66 11.06 13.73
C LEU A 5 -1.55 12.55 13.39
N GLY A 6 -1.65 12.90 12.11
CA GLY A 6 -1.69 14.31 11.67
C GLY A 6 -0.33 15.03 11.65
N LYS A 7 0.76 14.34 12.00
CA LYS A 7 2.09 14.94 12.21
C LYS A 7 3.07 14.71 11.05
N GLY A 8 2.62 14.13 9.93
CA GLY A 8 3.49 13.82 8.79
C GLY A 8 4.36 12.58 8.99
N HIS A 9 4.14 11.81 10.06
CA HIS A 9 4.83 10.54 10.26
C HIS A 9 4.40 9.48 9.24
N THR A 10 5.29 8.52 9.00
CA THR A 10 5.00 7.34 8.17
C THR A 10 5.06 6.08 9.03
N VAL A 11 3.97 5.32 9.03
CA VAL A 11 3.86 4.07 9.78
C VAL A 11 4.25 2.89 8.88
N TYR A 12 5.15 2.04 9.37
CA TYR A 12 5.50 0.79 8.70
C TYR A 12 4.69 -0.35 9.28
N LEU A 13 3.95 -1.06 8.42
CA LEU A 13 2.93 -2.03 8.80
C LEU A 13 3.26 -3.41 8.25
N ASP A 14 2.97 -4.44 9.04
CA ASP A 14 2.91 -5.81 8.54
C ASP A 14 1.71 -6.03 7.61
N ASN A 15 1.78 -7.08 6.79
CA ASN A 15 0.77 -7.44 5.80
C ASN A 15 -0.63 -7.68 6.39
N PHE A 16 -0.73 -7.98 7.69
CA PHE A 16 -1.99 -8.16 8.39
C PHE A 16 -2.76 -6.84 8.56
N TYR A 17 -2.05 -5.73 8.77
CA TYR A 17 -2.65 -4.44 9.14
C TYR A 17 -2.87 -3.51 7.94
N ILE A 18 -2.23 -3.74 6.81
CA ILE A 18 -2.29 -2.83 5.66
C ILE A 18 -3.32 -3.23 4.60
N SER A 19 -3.94 -2.21 4.01
CA SER A 19 -4.81 -2.30 2.83
C SER A 19 -4.81 -0.99 2.05
N VAL A 20 -5.17 -1.01 0.77
CA VAL A 20 -5.25 0.21 -0.06
C VAL A 20 -6.22 1.26 0.54
N PRO A 21 -7.44 0.90 0.99
CA PRO A 21 -8.34 1.87 1.62
C PRO A 21 -7.78 2.46 2.92
N LEU A 22 -7.04 1.68 3.71
CA LEU A 22 -6.39 2.20 4.92
C LEU A 22 -5.30 3.21 4.57
N ALA A 23 -4.49 2.95 3.53
CA ALA A 23 -3.49 3.89 3.06
C ALA A 23 -4.11 5.22 2.60
N GLU A 24 -5.23 5.16 1.86
CA GLU A 24 -6.00 6.36 1.48
C GLU A 24 -6.56 7.11 2.71
N ALA A 25 -6.99 6.39 3.75
CA ALA A 25 -7.49 7.00 5.00
C ALA A 25 -6.37 7.68 5.80
N LEU A 26 -5.24 7.01 6.02
CA LEU A 26 -4.11 7.57 6.75
C LEU A 26 -3.54 8.80 6.05
N PHE A 27 -3.47 8.77 4.72
CA PHE A 27 -3.00 9.92 3.95
C PHE A 27 -3.88 11.16 4.15
N ARG A 28 -5.22 11.00 4.23
CA ARG A 28 -6.15 12.11 4.56
C ARG A 28 -5.88 12.70 5.94
N GLU A 29 -5.47 11.87 6.88
CA GLU A 29 -5.02 12.26 8.24
C GLU A 29 -3.54 12.68 8.29
N LYS A 30 -2.97 13.13 7.17
CA LYS A 30 -1.56 13.56 7.04
C LYS A 30 -0.56 12.55 7.63
N THR A 31 -0.85 11.26 7.46
CA THR A 31 -0.05 10.15 7.97
C THR A 31 0.29 9.20 6.82
N GLY A 32 1.56 9.01 6.54
CA GLY A 32 2.00 8.03 5.54
C GLY A 32 1.88 6.61 6.06
N CYS A 33 1.83 5.63 5.15
CA CYS A 33 2.06 4.24 5.53
C CYS A 33 2.82 3.48 4.45
N VAL A 34 3.63 2.51 4.88
CA VAL A 34 4.36 1.59 4.01
C VAL A 34 4.22 0.19 4.57
N GLY A 35 4.05 -0.80 3.70
CA GLY A 35 3.93 -2.20 4.12
C GLY A 35 3.73 -3.12 2.93
N THR A 36 3.78 -4.41 3.17
CA THR A 36 3.55 -5.44 2.14
C THR A 36 2.07 -5.81 2.08
N LEU A 37 1.55 -6.10 0.89
CA LEU A 37 0.14 -6.49 0.71
C LEU A 37 0.03 -7.98 0.43
N ARG A 38 -0.94 -8.65 1.08
CA ARG A 38 -1.35 -9.98 0.65
C ARG A 38 -2.11 -9.86 -0.67
N GLN A 39 -1.79 -10.72 -1.64
CA GLN A 39 -2.38 -10.68 -2.99
C GLN A 39 -3.91 -10.80 -2.98
N ASN A 40 -4.47 -11.58 -2.06
CA ASN A 40 -5.91 -11.82 -1.90
C ASN A 40 -6.65 -10.73 -1.10
N ARG A 41 -5.99 -9.63 -0.71
CA ARG A 41 -6.65 -8.51 0.00
C ARG A 41 -7.60 -7.76 -0.93
N ARG A 42 -8.82 -7.48 -0.45
CA ARG A 42 -9.82 -6.67 -1.17
C ARG A 42 -9.29 -5.25 -1.40
N GLY A 43 -9.53 -4.71 -2.59
CA GLY A 43 -9.14 -3.36 -2.98
C GLY A 43 -7.81 -3.27 -3.75
N ASN A 44 -7.04 -4.36 -3.82
CA ASN A 44 -5.85 -4.41 -4.65
C ASN A 44 -6.20 -4.37 -6.16
N SER A 45 -5.37 -3.70 -6.95
CA SER A 45 -5.48 -3.71 -8.42
C SER A 45 -5.18 -5.11 -8.95
N LYS A 46 -6.18 -5.77 -9.56
CA LYS A 46 -6.02 -7.11 -10.17
C LYS A 46 -4.92 -7.14 -11.23
N GLU A 47 -4.76 -6.06 -11.98
CA GLU A 47 -3.71 -5.93 -13.00
C GLU A 47 -2.31 -6.02 -12.41
N VAL A 48 -2.09 -5.46 -11.22
CA VAL A 48 -0.78 -5.46 -10.55
C VAL A 48 -0.52 -6.79 -9.86
N VAL A 49 -1.48 -7.26 -9.05
CA VAL A 49 -1.27 -8.46 -8.22
C VAL A 49 -1.34 -9.78 -8.99
N LYS A 50 -2.01 -9.80 -10.16
CA LYS A 50 -2.09 -11.02 -11.01
C LYS A 50 -1.09 -11.03 -12.16
N LYS A 51 -0.29 -9.97 -12.33
CA LYS A 51 0.74 -9.94 -13.38
C LYS A 51 1.76 -11.04 -13.08
N LYS A 52 1.94 -11.97 -14.02
CA LYS A 52 3.08 -12.88 -14.00
C LYS A 52 4.32 -12.10 -14.40
N LEU A 53 5.23 -11.94 -13.46
CA LEU A 53 6.50 -11.24 -13.64
C LEU A 53 7.62 -12.25 -13.89
N LYS A 54 8.58 -11.87 -14.72
CA LYS A 54 9.90 -12.50 -14.82
C LYS A 54 10.84 -11.93 -13.75
N GLU A 55 11.96 -12.59 -13.52
CA GLU A 55 12.99 -12.11 -12.61
C GLU A 55 13.50 -10.74 -13.04
N GLY A 56 13.56 -9.80 -12.09
CA GLY A 56 13.92 -8.40 -12.32
C GLY A 56 12.78 -7.52 -12.82
N GLU A 57 11.60 -8.07 -13.12
CA GLU A 57 10.46 -7.26 -13.58
C GLU A 57 9.72 -6.62 -12.40
N VAL A 58 9.34 -5.35 -12.58
CA VAL A 58 8.51 -4.59 -11.63
C VAL A 58 7.30 -4.04 -12.37
N VAL A 59 6.13 -4.18 -11.76
CA VAL A 59 4.91 -3.49 -12.17
C VAL A 59 4.36 -2.68 -11.00
N TRP A 60 3.78 -1.54 -11.32
CA TRP A 60 3.18 -0.69 -10.31
C TRP A 60 1.92 -0.03 -10.85
N LYS A 61 1.05 0.38 -9.93
CA LYS A 61 -0.09 1.24 -10.24
C LYS A 61 -0.30 2.22 -9.12
N LYS A 62 -0.53 3.48 -9.48
CA LYS A 62 -0.84 4.56 -8.56
C LYS A 62 -2.31 4.91 -8.67
N LYS A 63 -2.98 5.08 -7.54
CA LYS A 63 -4.33 5.63 -7.45
C LYS A 63 -4.32 6.75 -6.41
N GLY A 64 -4.48 7.99 -6.87
CA GLY A 64 -4.35 9.16 -6.00
C GLY A 64 -3.00 9.15 -5.28
N PRO A 65 -2.96 9.25 -3.94
CA PRO A 65 -1.72 9.26 -3.17
C PRO A 65 -1.10 7.87 -2.95
N VAL A 66 -1.82 6.78 -3.26
CA VAL A 66 -1.39 5.41 -2.95
C VAL A 66 -0.72 4.77 -4.15
N LEU A 67 0.49 4.24 -3.94
CA LEU A 67 1.24 3.43 -4.89
C LEU A 67 1.22 1.97 -4.45
N VAL A 68 0.88 1.06 -5.38
CA VAL A 68 1.01 -0.38 -5.17
C VAL A 68 2.03 -0.92 -6.17
N THR A 69 3.03 -1.63 -5.67
CA THR A 69 4.10 -2.25 -6.47
C THR A 69 4.06 -3.77 -6.32
N ASN A 70 4.45 -4.47 -7.37
CA ASN A 70 4.68 -5.91 -7.39
C ASN A 70 5.95 -6.16 -8.19
N TRP A 71 6.87 -6.97 -7.66
CA TRP A 71 8.17 -7.24 -8.25
C TRP A 71 8.50 -8.71 -8.07
N ARG A 72 9.37 -9.25 -8.93
CA ARG A 72 9.88 -10.62 -8.82
C ARG A 72 11.37 -10.66 -9.08
#